data_AF-A0A9Q3F4L3-F1
#
_entry.id   AF-A0A9Q3F4L3-F1
#
_cell.length_a   1.000
_cell.length_b   1.000
_cell.length_c   1.000
_cell.angle_alpha   90.00
_cell.angle_beta   90.00
_cell.angle_gamma   90.00
#
_symmetry.space_group_name_H-M   'P 1'
#
loop_
_entity.id
_entity.type
_entity.pdbx_description
1 polymer ?
#
loop_
_entity_poly.entity_id
_entity_poly.type
_entity_poly.pdbx_seq_one_letter_code
_entity_poly.pdbx_strand_id
1 'polypeptide(L)'
;MSSKVLTCHQACWAEFLFEFHFTITYLPGRLATLPDALSHWDNEYPERGVDFISKNPQNFCQVIEQDGIQQSRFFSIKVEICSDLVDKIPEEVWQDKYYKEILKQLARGESVEYYSLEPQAKLLSFKDIVVIPRNEEIQLNILQKPHESPLAGHPGQEKTLNLLKRDFYWTHMNQLIKDYVS
;
A
#
# COMPACT_ATOMS: atom_id res chain seq x y z
N MET A 1 -3.83 -50.75 -11.28
CA MET A 1 -4.21 -49.39 -10.81
C MET A 1 -3.76 -48.41 -11.86
N SER A 2 -4.66 -47.58 -12.39
CA SER A 2 -4.29 -46.54 -13.36
C SER A 2 -3.59 -45.41 -12.59
N SER A 3 -2.30 -45.20 -12.84
CA SER A 3 -1.57 -44.04 -12.34
C SER A 3 -2.14 -42.80 -13.05
N LYS A 4 -2.83 -41.94 -12.30
CA LYS A 4 -3.27 -40.65 -12.83
C LYS A 4 -2.09 -39.68 -12.75
N VAL A 5 -1.67 -39.17 -13.89
CA VAL A 5 -0.67 -38.09 -13.96
C VAL A 5 -1.29 -36.82 -13.38
N LEU A 6 -0.65 -36.23 -12.36
CA LEU A 6 -1.08 -34.98 -11.76
C LEU A 6 -0.80 -33.81 -12.72
N THR A 7 -1.66 -32.80 -12.72
CA THR A 7 -1.33 -31.51 -13.36
C THR A 7 -0.30 -30.76 -12.52
N CYS A 8 0.37 -29.76 -13.11
CA CYS A 8 1.35 -28.93 -12.39
C CYS A 8 0.76 -28.33 -11.10
N HIS A 9 -0.44 -27.78 -11.18
CA HIS A 9 -1.14 -27.22 -10.02
C HIS A 9 -1.44 -28.28 -8.95
N GLN A 10 -1.88 -29.49 -9.35
CA GLN A 10 -2.13 -30.59 -8.41
C GLN A 10 -0.85 -31.08 -7.75
N ALA A 11 0.29 -31.07 -8.46
CA ALA A 11 1.58 -31.45 -7.89
C ALA A 11 2.05 -30.45 -6.83
N CYS A 12 1.94 -29.14 -7.09
CA CYS A 12 2.27 -28.11 -6.10
C CYS A 12 1.43 -28.24 -4.83
N TRP A 13 0.11 -28.44 -4.97
CA TRP A 13 -0.76 -28.67 -3.81
C TRP A 13 -0.44 -29.97 -3.08
N ALA A 14 -0.06 -31.04 -3.81
CA ALA A 14 0.33 -32.30 -3.20
C ALA A 14 1.63 -32.16 -2.39
N GLU A 15 2.62 -31.42 -2.89
CA GLU A 15 3.86 -31.10 -2.15
C GLU A 15 3.54 -30.31 -0.87
N PHE A 16 2.73 -29.26 -0.98
CA PHE A 16 2.34 -28.45 0.18
C PHE A 16 1.58 -29.25 1.24
N LEU A 17 0.59 -30.05 0.83
CA LEU A 17 -0.22 -30.83 1.75
C LEU A 17 0.58 -31.94 2.44
N PHE A 18 1.67 -32.42 1.84
CA PHE A 18 2.52 -33.46 2.42
C PHE A 18 3.19 -33.02 3.73
N GLU A 19 3.33 -31.71 3.97
CA GLU A 19 3.87 -31.17 5.22
C GLU A 19 2.93 -31.37 6.43
N PHE A 20 1.67 -31.75 6.19
CA PHE A 20 0.65 -31.89 7.22
C PHE A 20 0.25 -33.34 7.46
N HIS A 21 -0.09 -33.66 8.71
CA HIS A 21 -0.73 -34.93 9.05
C HIS A 21 -2.25 -34.82 8.91
N PHE A 22 -2.81 -35.28 7.79
CA PHE A 22 -4.24 -35.25 7.54
C PHE A 22 -4.80 -36.60 7.07
N THR A 23 -6.12 -36.77 7.20
CA THR A 23 -6.84 -37.95 6.72
C THR A 23 -7.99 -37.50 5.83
N ILE A 24 -8.07 -38.01 4.61
CA ILE A 24 -9.19 -37.73 3.70
C ILE A 24 -10.32 -38.71 4.00
N THR A 25 -11.38 -38.25 4.66
CA THR A 25 -12.59 -39.04 4.90
C THR A 25 -13.70 -38.66 3.92
N TYR A 26 -14.19 -39.63 3.14
CA TYR A 26 -15.35 -39.42 2.27
C TYR A 26 -16.64 -39.36 3.10
N LEU A 27 -17.43 -38.30 2.91
CA LEU A 27 -18.76 -38.16 3.48
C LEU A 27 -19.83 -38.32 2.39
N PRO A 28 -20.82 -39.21 2.56
CA PRO A 28 -21.91 -39.38 1.60
C PRO A 28 -22.77 -38.12 1.55
N GLY A 29 -23.26 -37.74 0.36
CA GLY A 29 -23.86 -36.44 0.07
C GLY A 29 -25.02 -35.97 0.97
N ARG A 30 -25.71 -36.89 1.66
CA ARG A 30 -26.76 -36.54 2.64
C ARG A 30 -26.20 -35.96 3.95
N LEU A 31 -24.96 -36.31 4.29
CA LEU A 31 -24.20 -35.79 5.44
C LEU A 31 -23.20 -34.71 5.02
N ALA A 32 -23.01 -34.52 3.72
CA ALA A 32 -22.26 -33.39 3.19
C ALA A 32 -23.16 -32.14 3.28
N THR A 33 -23.12 -31.47 4.42
CA THR A 33 -23.53 -30.06 4.51
C THR A 33 -22.83 -29.30 3.37
N LEU A 34 -23.49 -28.31 2.75
CA LEU A 34 -22.94 -27.58 1.60
C LEU A 34 -21.44 -27.34 1.81
N PRO A 35 -20.56 -27.72 0.87
CA PRO A 35 -19.16 -27.37 0.94
C PRO A 35 -19.06 -25.86 0.66
N ASP A 36 -19.47 -25.07 1.65
CA ASP A 36 -19.06 -23.69 1.72
C ASP A 36 -17.56 -23.72 1.96
N ALA A 37 -16.81 -22.94 1.18
CA ALA A 37 -15.35 -22.83 1.27
C ALA A 37 -14.89 -22.30 2.64
N LEU A 38 -15.86 -21.93 3.48
CA LEU A 38 -15.74 -21.59 4.89
C LEU A 38 -16.74 -22.48 5.66
N SER A 39 -16.48 -23.77 5.79
CA SER A 39 -17.33 -24.61 6.64
C SER A 39 -17.10 -24.20 8.09
N HIS A 40 -17.88 -23.23 8.56
CA HIS A 40 -17.87 -22.77 9.94
C HIS A 40 -18.30 -23.96 10.81
N TRP A 41 -17.34 -24.65 11.42
CA TRP A 41 -17.66 -25.56 12.51
C TRP A 41 -18.15 -24.72 13.69
N ASP A 42 -19.33 -25.03 14.21
CA ASP A 42 -19.94 -24.30 15.34
C ASP A 42 -19.01 -24.22 16.57
N ASN A 43 -18.08 -25.18 16.69
CA ASN A 43 -17.08 -25.22 17.74
C ASN A 43 -15.89 -24.26 17.50
N GLU A 44 -15.62 -23.86 16.26
CA GLU A 44 -14.51 -22.98 15.88
C GLU A 44 -14.97 -21.55 15.57
N TYR A 45 -16.15 -21.36 14.98
CA TYR A 45 -16.70 -20.05 14.66
C TYR A 45 -18.17 -19.99 15.11
N PRO A 46 -18.49 -19.40 16.27
CA PRO A 46 -19.88 -19.26 16.70
C PRO A 46 -20.68 -18.44 15.68
N GLU A 47 -21.91 -18.84 15.35
CA GLU A 47 -22.70 -18.16 14.33
C GLU A 47 -22.99 -16.67 14.65
N ARG A 48 -22.93 -16.25 15.92
CA ARG A 48 -23.11 -14.86 16.41
C ARG A 48 -22.43 -14.62 17.77
N GLY A 49 -21.98 -13.39 18.02
CA GLY A 49 -21.57 -12.88 19.33
C GLY A 49 -20.19 -12.21 19.36
N VAL A 50 -19.84 -11.55 20.47
CA VAL A 50 -18.51 -10.96 20.73
C VAL A 50 -17.46 -11.99 21.16
N ASP A 51 -17.85 -13.26 21.26
CA ASP A 51 -17.08 -14.32 21.91
C ASP A 51 -16.02 -14.97 21.01
N PHE A 52 -15.93 -14.59 19.73
CA PHE A 52 -14.90 -15.08 18.80
C PHE A 52 -13.47 -14.92 19.35
N ILE A 53 -13.22 -13.77 20.01
CA ILE A 53 -11.91 -13.43 20.59
C ILE A 53 -11.56 -14.37 21.74
N SER A 54 -12.55 -14.72 22.56
CA SER A 54 -12.35 -15.56 23.75
C SER A 54 -12.06 -17.03 23.42
N LYS A 55 -12.65 -17.54 22.33
CA LYS A 55 -12.55 -18.96 21.94
C LYS A 55 -11.34 -19.27 21.07
N ASN A 56 -10.85 -18.32 20.28
CA ASN A 56 -9.67 -18.50 19.41
C ASN A 56 -8.62 -17.40 19.63
N PRO A 57 -8.01 -17.30 20.82
CA PRO A 57 -7.02 -16.26 21.13
C PRO A 57 -5.78 -16.33 20.22
N GLN A 58 -5.46 -17.52 19.71
CA GLN A 58 -4.33 -17.77 18.80
C GLN A 58 -4.60 -17.39 17.32
N ASN A 59 -5.86 -17.16 16.93
CA ASN A 59 -6.18 -16.63 15.60
C ASN A 59 -6.10 -15.09 15.54
N PHE A 60 -5.89 -14.43 16.68
CA PHE A 60 -5.70 -12.99 16.77
C PHE A 60 -4.20 -12.67 16.79
N CYS A 61 -3.66 -12.33 15.63
CA CYS A 61 -2.45 -11.53 15.57
C CYS A 61 -2.88 -10.06 15.53
N GLN A 62 -2.62 -9.29 16.58
CA GLN A 62 -2.81 -7.84 16.53
C GLN A 62 -1.75 -7.29 15.57
N VAL A 63 -2.11 -7.12 14.30
CA VAL A 63 -1.21 -6.61 13.25
C VAL A 63 -0.88 -5.12 13.48
N ILE A 64 -1.64 -4.43 14.33
CA ILE A 64 -1.56 -2.98 14.55
C ILE A 64 -1.38 -2.70 16.04
N GLU A 65 -0.19 -2.28 16.46
CA GLU A 65 0.01 -1.67 17.77
C GLU A 65 -0.81 -0.37 17.85
N GLN A 66 -1.42 -0.08 19.02
CA GLN A 66 -2.43 0.98 19.17
C GLN A 66 -1.96 2.37 18.70
N ASP A 67 -0.65 2.60 18.65
CA ASP A 67 -0.03 3.83 18.16
C ASP A 67 -0.26 4.05 16.64
N GLY A 68 -0.52 2.99 15.86
CA GLY A 68 -0.79 3.07 14.43
C GLY A 68 -2.25 3.42 14.04
N ILE A 69 -3.17 3.46 15.01
CA ILE A 69 -4.61 3.63 14.73
C ILE A 69 -4.92 5.05 14.21
N GLN A 70 -4.09 6.05 14.55
CA GLN A 70 -4.24 7.41 14.02
C GLN A 70 -3.97 7.50 12.50
N GLN A 71 -3.21 6.57 11.91
CA GLN A 71 -2.89 6.57 10.48
C GLN A 71 -4.02 5.99 9.60
N SER A 72 -4.94 5.20 10.18
CA SER A 72 -5.90 4.40 9.40
C SER A 72 -7.16 5.15 8.91
N ARG A 73 -7.59 6.21 9.61
CA ARG A 73 -8.78 7.00 9.18
C ARG A 73 -8.43 8.16 8.26
N PHE A 74 -7.17 8.57 8.26
CA PHE A 74 -6.65 9.66 7.45
C PHE A 74 -5.29 9.25 6.91
N PHE A 75 -5.24 8.28 5.99
CA PHE A 75 -4.12 8.22 5.05
C PHE A 75 -4.26 9.39 4.06
N SER A 76 -4.37 10.61 4.58
CA SER A 76 -3.95 11.80 3.88
C SER A 76 -2.45 11.62 3.78
N ILE A 77 -1.93 11.38 2.57
CA ILE A 77 -0.49 11.44 2.32
C ILE A 77 -0.06 12.92 2.33
N LYS A 78 -0.66 13.72 3.22
CA LYS A 78 -0.03 14.90 3.78
C LYS A 78 1.04 14.42 4.77
N VAL A 79 2.02 13.72 4.21
CA VAL A 79 3.40 13.78 4.65
C VAL A 79 3.61 13.34 6.11
N GLU A 80 3.46 12.05 6.38
CA GLU A 80 4.46 11.33 7.19
C GLU A 80 5.64 10.95 6.28
N ILE A 81 6.08 11.85 5.41
CA ILE A 81 7.45 11.79 4.91
C ILE A 81 8.30 12.08 6.16
N CYS A 82 9.32 11.27 6.43
CA CYS A 82 10.21 11.55 7.56
C CYS A 82 10.60 13.03 7.51
N SER A 83 10.55 13.75 8.64
CA SER A 83 10.96 15.18 8.72
C SER A 83 12.20 15.44 7.86
N ASP A 84 13.16 14.52 7.94
CA ASP A 84 14.43 14.50 7.23
C ASP A 84 14.37 14.65 5.70
N LEU A 85 13.28 14.21 5.06
CA LEU A 85 13.10 14.30 3.60
C LEU A 85 12.32 15.55 3.20
N VAL A 86 11.39 16.01 4.04
CA VAL A 86 10.65 17.27 3.80
C VAL A 86 11.61 18.44 3.79
N ASP A 87 12.61 18.42 4.66
CA ASP A 87 13.63 19.47 4.75
C ASP A 87 14.54 19.50 3.50
N LYS A 88 14.74 18.37 2.82
CA LYS A 88 15.57 18.26 1.60
C LYS A 88 14.84 18.66 0.33
N ILE A 89 13.51 18.49 0.27
CA ILE A 89 12.71 18.80 -0.92
C ILE A 89 12.91 20.25 -1.39
N PRO A 90 12.79 21.28 -0.53
CA PRO A 90 13.04 22.65 -0.95
C PRO A 90 14.43 22.80 -1.58
N GLU A 91 15.49 22.36 -0.90
CA GLU A 91 16.87 22.53 -1.37
C GLU A 91 17.08 21.93 -2.76
N GLU A 92 16.54 20.74 -2.99
CA GLU A 92 16.62 20.03 -4.28
C GLU A 92 15.78 20.72 -5.38
N VAL A 93 14.60 21.25 -5.05
CA VAL A 93 13.80 22.04 -6.02
C VAL A 93 14.53 23.33 -6.43
N TRP A 94 15.31 23.94 -5.53
CA TRP A 94 16.15 25.10 -5.85
C TRP A 94 17.34 24.75 -6.77
N GLN A 95 17.78 23.50 -6.79
CA GLN A 95 18.83 23.01 -7.70
C GLN A 95 18.29 22.65 -9.09
N ASP A 96 17.03 22.22 -9.19
CA ASP A 96 16.43 21.81 -10.45
C ASP A 96 16.36 22.98 -11.46
N LYS A 97 16.97 22.78 -12.64
CA LYS A 97 17.00 23.79 -13.71
C LYS A 97 15.61 24.26 -14.12
N TYR A 98 14.61 23.37 -14.09
CA TYR A 98 13.24 23.69 -14.50
C TYR A 98 12.53 24.54 -13.43
N TYR A 99 12.52 24.08 -12.18
CA TYR A 99 11.81 24.76 -11.10
C TYR A 99 12.53 26.03 -10.63
N LYS A 100 13.84 26.13 -10.81
CA LYS A 100 14.61 27.34 -10.47
C LYS A 100 14.16 28.59 -11.21
N GLU A 101 13.69 28.47 -12.46
CA GLU A 101 13.17 29.62 -13.20
C GLU A 101 11.80 30.06 -12.65
N ILE A 102 10.92 29.09 -12.37
CA ILE A 102 9.61 29.33 -11.75
C ILE A 102 9.77 29.97 -10.37
N LEU A 103 10.70 29.45 -9.54
CA LEU A 103 10.98 29.99 -8.22
C LEU A 103 11.48 31.43 -8.25
N LYS A 104 12.31 31.80 -9.24
CA LYS A 104 12.77 33.19 -9.42
C LYS A 104 11.63 34.14 -9.79
N GLN A 105 10.73 33.70 -10.67
CA GLN A 105 9.55 34.49 -11.06
C GLN A 105 8.63 34.70 -9.86
N LEU A 106 8.33 33.63 -9.12
CA LEU A 106 7.53 33.71 -7.89
C LEU A 106 8.19 34.58 -6.81
N ALA A 107 9.52 34.52 -6.66
CA ALA A 107 10.26 35.36 -5.72
C ALA A 107 10.26 36.86 -6.11
N ARG A 108 10.07 37.19 -7.39
CA ARG A 108 9.88 38.57 -7.87
C ARG A 108 8.44 39.07 -7.68
N GLY A 109 7.54 38.22 -7.21
CA GLY A 109 6.11 38.52 -7.10
C GLY A 109 5.35 38.39 -8.42
N GLU A 110 5.94 37.76 -9.44
CA GLU A 110 5.24 37.41 -10.68
C GLU A 110 4.35 36.19 -10.43
N SER A 111 3.09 36.26 -10.85
CA SER A 111 2.17 35.13 -10.78
C SER A 111 2.47 34.17 -11.93
N VAL A 112 2.95 32.97 -11.60
CA VAL A 112 3.12 31.89 -12.57
C VAL A 112 1.87 31.02 -12.56
N GLU A 113 1.33 30.70 -13.74
CA GLU A 113 0.07 29.97 -13.87
C GLU A 113 0.14 28.62 -13.14
N TYR A 114 -0.82 28.38 -12.24
CA TYR A 114 -0.96 27.15 -11.43
C TYR A 114 0.13 26.88 -10.38
N TYR A 115 1.21 27.66 -10.33
CA TYR A 115 2.28 27.49 -9.35
C TYR A 115 2.13 28.47 -8.19
N SER A 116 2.28 27.97 -6.99
CA SER A 116 2.29 28.76 -5.76
C SER A 116 3.50 28.36 -4.91
N LEU A 117 4.10 29.35 -4.25
CA LEU A 117 5.20 29.13 -3.32
C LEU A 117 4.69 29.42 -1.91
N GLU A 118 4.81 28.46 -1.00
CA GLU A 118 4.49 28.66 0.40
C GLU A 118 5.71 29.24 1.13
N PRO A 119 5.69 30.52 1.59
CA PRO A 119 6.89 31.18 2.08
C PRO A 119 7.45 30.58 3.37
N GLN A 120 6.60 29.98 4.20
CA GLN A 120 7.00 29.41 5.49
C GLN A 120 7.65 28.03 5.33
N ALA A 121 7.04 27.17 4.51
CA ALA A 121 7.54 25.82 4.25
C ALA A 121 8.61 25.76 3.13
N LYS A 122 8.76 26.83 2.34
CA LYS A 122 9.60 26.89 1.12
C LYS A 122 9.25 25.79 0.11
N LEU A 123 8.01 25.30 0.14
CA LEU A 123 7.51 24.28 -0.76
C LEU A 123 6.87 24.92 -1.99
N LEU A 124 7.21 24.38 -3.15
CA LEU A 124 6.56 24.70 -4.41
C LEU A 124 5.35 23.78 -4.59
N SER A 125 4.20 24.36 -4.88
CA SER A 125 2.97 23.63 -5.18
C SER A 125 2.47 23.94 -6.59
N PHE A 126 1.91 22.94 -7.24
CA PHE A 126 1.23 23.03 -8.53
C PHE A 126 -0.23 22.62 -8.34
N LYS A 127 -1.17 23.55 -8.52
CA LYS A 127 -2.62 23.32 -8.28
C LYS A 127 -2.90 22.73 -6.90
N ASP A 128 -2.29 23.29 -5.86
CA ASP A 128 -2.37 22.85 -4.45
C ASP A 128 -1.75 21.46 -4.15
N ILE A 129 -1.00 20.89 -5.10
CA ILE A 129 -0.30 19.61 -4.96
C ILE A 129 1.21 19.90 -4.80
N VAL A 130 1.89 19.20 -3.89
CA VAL A 130 3.32 19.44 -3.63
C VAL A 130 4.17 18.95 -4.79
N VAL A 131 5.08 19.80 -5.27
CA VAL A 131 6.01 19.47 -6.34
C VAL A 131 7.22 18.74 -5.76
N ILE A 132 7.56 17.60 -6.35
CA ILE A 132 8.72 16.80 -5.98
C ILE A 132 9.81 16.96 -7.06
N PRO A 133 11.08 17.25 -6.68
CA PRO A 133 12.18 17.44 -7.62
C PRO A 133 12.53 16.14 -8.34
N ARG A 134 13.30 16.24 -9.43
CA ARG A 134 13.81 15.07 -10.16
C ARG A 134 15.02 14.43 -9.45
N ASN A 135 14.79 13.92 -8.25
CA ASN A 135 15.75 13.14 -7.47
C ASN A 135 15.17 11.73 -7.23
N GLU A 136 15.87 10.71 -7.70
CA GLU A 136 15.43 9.31 -7.62
C GLU A 136 15.27 8.83 -6.18
N GLU A 137 16.13 9.25 -5.26
CA GLU A 137 16.05 8.84 -3.85
C GLU A 137 14.78 9.37 -3.18
N ILE A 138 14.42 10.62 -3.44
CA ILE A 138 13.20 11.24 -2.89
C ILE A 138 11.97 10.57 -3.49
N GLN A 139 11.97 10.35 -4.80
CA GLN A 139 10.85 9.73 -5.51
C GLN A 139 10.63 8.27 -5.06
N LEU A 140 11.69 7.49 -4.90
CA LEU A 140 11.62 6.11 -4.42
C LEU A 140 11.12 6.02 -2.98
N ASN A 141 11.60 6.90 -2.08
CA ASN A 141 11.10 6.93 -0.70
C ASN A 141 9.60 7.24 -0.62
N ILE A 142 9.12 8.17 -1.45
CA ILE A 142 7.70 8.51 -1.54
C ILE A 142 6.88 7.32 -2.08
N LEU A 143 7.44 6.53 -3.01
CA LEU A 143 6.80 5.34 -3.57
C LEU A 143 6.77 4.15 -2.63
N GLN A 144 7.85 3.94 -1.86
CA GLN A 144 7.99 2.81 -0.94
C GLN A 144 6.99 2.87 0.21
N LYS A 145 6.78 4.04 0.83
CA LYS A 145 5.90 4.20 2.01
C LYS A 145 4.48 3.62 1.84
N PRO A 146 3.71 3.99 0.79
CA PRO A 146 2.39 3.42 0.58
C PRO A 146 2.41 1.95 0.14
N HIS A 147 3.55 1.42 -0.32
CA HIS A 147 3.67 0.04 -0.78
C HIS A 147 4.12 -0.92 0.33
N GLU A 148 4.99 -0.48 1.23
CA GLU A 148 5.60 -1.28 2.30
C GLU A 148 4.78 -1.28 3.60
N SER A 149 3.81 -0.38 3.74
CA SER A 149 2.90 -0.41 4.88
C SER A 149 2.09 -1.71 4.90
N PRO A 150 2.17 -2.53 5.97
CA PRO A 150 1.38 -3.76 6.10
C PRO A 150 -0.13 -3.51 5.97
N LEU A 151 -0.57 -2.28 6.24
CA LEU A 151 -1.96 -1.83 6.17
C LEU A 151 -2.44 -1.47 4.77
N ALA A 152 -1.53 -1.14 3.86
CA ALA A 152 -1.89 -0.70 2.52
C ALA A 152 -2.28 -1.86 1.58
N GLY A 153 -1.95 -3.10 1.95
CA GLY A 153 -2.33 -4.30 1.21
C GLY A 153 -1.65 -4.40 -0.16
N HIS A 154 -0.42 -3.88 -0.29
CA HIS A 154 0.38 -3.84 -1.53
C HIS A 154 -0.44 -3.37 -2.74
N PRO A 155 -0.80 -2.07 -2.79
CA PRO A 155 -1.62 -1.53 -3.86
C PRO A 155 -0.93 -1.72 -5.22
N GLY A 156 -1.64 -2.30 -6.18
CA GLY A 156 -1.16 -2.36 -7.57
C GLY A 156 -0.98 -0.98 -8.21
N GLN A 157 -0.36 -0.95 -9.39
CA GLN A 157 0.05 0.27 -10.10
C GLN A 157 -0.97 1.41 -10.11
N GLU A 158 -2.23 1.12 -10.47
CA GLU A 158 -3.29 2.14 -10.61
C GLU A 158 -3.68 2.76 -9.25
N LYS A 159 -3.76 1.94 -8.20
CA LYS A 159 -4.08 2.43 -6.84
C LYS A 159 -2.96 3.30 -6.30
N THR A 160 -1.71 2.88 -6.45
CA THR A 160 -0.53 3.64 -6.02
C THR A 160 -0.44 4.98 -6.74
N LEU A 161 -0.71 5.00 -8.05
CA LEU A 161 -0.76 6.22 -8.83
C LEU A 161 -1.86 7.17 -8.39
N ASN A 162 -3.07 6.67 -8.13
CA ASN A 162 -4.18 7.50 -7.67
C ASN A 162 -3.93 8.07 -6.27
N LEU A 163 -3.32 7.29 -5.39
CA LEU A 163 -2.92 7.73 -4.06
C LEU A 163 -1.91 8.87 -4.12
N LEU A 164 -0.83 8.68 -4.88
CA LEU A 164 0.25 9.67 -4.95
C LEU A 164 -0.15 10.94 -5.69
N LYS A 165 -0.94 10.85 -6.76
CA LYS A 165 -1.39 12.03 -7.53
C LYS A 165 -2.26 13.00 -6.74
N ARG A 166 -2.85 12.56 -5.64
CA ARG A 166 -3.64 13.42 -4.77
C ARG A 166 -2.77 14.44 -4.03
N ASP A 167 -1.58 14.01 -3.63
CA ASP A 167 -0.75 14.73 -2.66
C ASP A 167 0.59 15.21 -3.27
N PHE A 168 1.10 14.54 -4.32
CA PHE A 168 2.37 14.85 -4.98
C PHE A 168 2.29 14.95 -6.50
N TYR A 169 3.18 15.76 -7.07
CA TYR A 169 3.39 15.90 -8.50
C TYR A 169 4.88 15.92 -8.84
N TRP A 170 5.27 15.13 -9.84
CA TRP A 170 6.56 15.28 -10.53
C TRP A 170 6.45 14.89 -12.01
N THR A 171 7.42 15.35 -12.81
CA THR A 171 7.48 15.02 -14.23
C THR A 171 7.68 13.51 -14.43
N HIS A 172 6.97 12.90 -15.39
CA HIS A 172 7.10 11.47 -15.72
C HIS A 172 6.70 10.48 -14.60
N MET A 173 5.93 10.93 -13.61
CA MET A 173 5.45 10.11 -12.48
C MET A 173 4.86 8.74 -12.87
N ASN A 174 4.07 8.68 -13.95
CA ASN A 174 3.46 7.43 -14.40
C ASN A 174 4.50 6.38 -14.85
N GLN A 175 5.64 6.78 -15.41
CA GLN A 175 6.68 5.85 -15.87
C GLN A 175 7.39 5.23 -14.65
N LEU A 176 7.79 6.07 -13.71
CA LEU A 176 8.51 5.62 -12.52
C LEU A 176 7.67 4.69 -11.63
N ILE A 177 6.37 4.95 -11.49
CA ILE A 177 5.45 4.05 -10.75
C ILE A 177 5.33 2.70 -11.46
N LYS A 178 5.25 2.69 -12.78
CA LYS A 178 5.16 1.44 -13.56
C LYS A 178 6.41 0.59 -13.40
N ASP A 179 7.58 1.22 -13.45
CA ASP A 179 8.86 0.54 -13.31
C ASP A 179 9.04 -0.04 -11.89
N TYR A 180 8.48 0.63 -10.87
CA TYR A 180 8.59 0.21 -9.48
C TYR A 180 7.64 -0.94 -9.09
N VAL A 181 6.38 -0.92 -9.57
CA VAL A 181 5.34 -1.91 -9.23
C VAL A 181 5.21 -2.98 -10.34
N SER A 182 6.24 -3.18 -11.17
CA SER A 182 6.21 -4.18 -12.25
C SER A 182 6.41 -5.62 -11.77
#